data_AF-A0A9D7H0I8-F1
#
_entry.id   AF-A0A9D7H0I8-F1
#
_cell.length_a   1.000
_cell.length_b   1.000
_cell.length_c   1.000
_cell.angle_alpha   90.00
_cell.angle_beta   90.00
_cell.angle_gamma   90.00
#
_symmetry.space_group_name_H-M   'P 1'
#
loop_
_entity.id
_entity.type
_entity.pdbx_description
1 polymer ?
#
loop_
_entity_poly.entity_id
_entity_poly.type
_entity_poly.pdbx_seq_one_letter_code
_entity_poly.pdbx_strand_id
1 'polypeptide(L)'
;MDTNSTAIMARLDAIDARLAQMAARQERSEDLFREMGPIIKEVMATATTKLDGLDKAGYFAFGRELVTLSERVVTGFSPADVRQLADAVVSILRTVRAMTQPRVLEMAGQASKVIEKADETEPLGLIGMVRATRDDDVQKGMAVMMELMRHVGHVATAVREEQKKDADKKDRGAERKAKLAAALGPRRKGALGIERPGAAASAELPPPSACAVPKSTSREAAAVIDGVAFTADGHMVDPSAWTQALAHKIAAAESVNLDEARMPIVTFARADFEKNGVSPNIRRLTQGTGLGTKELYALFPKAPARTIAKIAGIPKPAGCI
;
A
#
# COMPACT_ATOMS: atom_id res chain seq x y z
N MET A 1 -77.52 1.63 -3.69
CA MET A 1 -76.28 2.17 -4.29
C MET A 1 -75.32 2.64 -3.19
N ASP A 2 -75.37 2.06 -1.98
CA ASP A 2 -75.07 2.82 -0.74
C ASP A 2 -73.90 2.25 0.09
N THR A 3 -73.42 1.06 -0.23
CA THR A 3 -72.27 0.41 0.43
C THR A 3 -70.92 1.06 0.07
N ASN A 4 -70.79 1.59 -1.14
CA ASN A 4 -69.56 2.27 -1.54
C ASN A 4 -69.44 3.67 -0.89
N SER A 5 -70.56 4.39 -0.73
CA SER A 5 -70.57 5.73 -0.13
C SER A 5 -70.24 5.70 1.36
N THR A 6 -70.75 4.71 2.10
CA THR A 6 -70.45 4.52 3.53
C THR A 6 -69.00 4.11 3.76
N ALA A 7 -68.44 3.25 2.91
CA ALA A 7 -67.03 2.88 2.96
C ALA A 7 -66.09 4.06 2.65
N ILE A 8 -66.49 4.97 1.78
CA ILE A 8 -65.72 6.19 1.48
C ILE A 8 -65.75 7.15 2.67
N MET A 9 -66.90 7.38 3.31
CA MET A 9 -66.98 8.25 4.49
C MET A 9 -66.12 7.74 5.65
N ALA A 10 -66.18 6.43 5.95
CA ALA A 10 -65.34 5.86 7.02
C ALA A 10 -63.82 5.97 6.73
N ARG A 11 -63.42 5.92 5.46
CA ARG A 11 -62.02 6.14 5.05
C ARG A 11 -61.62 7.62 5.16
N LEU A 12 -62.53 8.54 4.87
CA LEU A 12 -62.29 9.98 5.04
C LEU A 12 -62.10 10.34 6.52
N ASP A 13 -62.94 9.82 7.42
CA ASP A 13 -62.79 10.04 8.87
C ASP A 13 -61.47 9.47 9.40
N ALA A 14 -61.06 8.30 8.91
CA ALA A 14 -59.77 7.70 9.27
C ALA A 14 -58.57 8.50 8.76
N ILE A 15 -58.70 9.18 7.61
CA ILE A 15 -57.67 10.07 7.09
C ILE A 15 -57.60 11.36 7.93
N ASP A 16 -58.74 11.93 8.30
CA ASP A 16 -58.80 13.16 9.11
C ASP A 16 -58.20 12.93 10.51
N ALA A 17 -58.52 11.81 11.15
CA ALA A 17 -57.91 11.42 12.42
C ALA A 17 -56.37 11.25 12.33
N ARG A 18 -55.86 10.75 11.20
CA ARG A 18 -54.41 10.64 10.96
C ARG A 18 -53.76 12.00 10.71
N LEU A 19 -54.43 12.89 9.98
CA LEU A 19 -53.97 14.26 9.76
C LEU A 19 -53.89 15.03 11.08
N ALA A 20 -54.90 14.90 11.94
CA ALA A 20 -54.89 15.49 13.28
C ALA A 20 -53.75 14.97 14.16
N GLN A 21 -53.47 13.66 14.12
CA GLN A 21 -52.32 13.08 14.84
C GLN A 21 -50.96 13.56 14.29
N MET A 22 -50.84 13.75 12.97
CA MET A 22 -49.62 14.29 12.36
C MET A 22 -49.41 15.75 12.74
N ALA A 23 -50.46 16.57 12.68
CA ALA A 23 -50.40 17.97 13.09
C ALA A 23 -49.99 18.10 14.58
N ALA A 24 -50.57 17.30 15.47
CA ALA A 24 -50.21 17.29 16.89
C ALA A 24 -48.77 16.82 17.15
N ARG A 25 -48.19 15.97 16.29
CA ARG A 25 -46.76 15.63 16.35
C ARG A 25 -45.86 16.78 15.89
N GLN A 26 -46.32 17.56 14.91
CA GLN A 26 -45.60 18.68 14.34
C GLN A 26 -45.50 19.84 15.34
N GLU A 27 -46.59 20.11 16.05
CA GLU A 27 -46.64 21.13 17.11
C GLU A 27 -45.65 20.83 18.26
N ARG A 28 -45.54 19.56 18.68
CA ARG A 28 -44.53 19.13 19.66
C ARG A 28 -43.09 19.31 19.18
N SER A 29 -42.84 19.21 17.87
CA SER A 29 -41.51 19.47 17.31
C SER A 29 -41.17 20.96 17.31
N GLU A 30 -42.16 21.82 17.05
CA GLU A 30 -41.99 23.27 17.08
C GLU A 30 -41.75 23.80 18.50
N ASP A 31 -42.44 23.23 19.50
CA ASP A 31 -42.21 23.56 20.90
C ASP A 31 -40.79 23.16 21.35
N LEU A 32 -40.31 21.99 20.96
CA LEU A 32 -38.92 21.58 21.21
C LEU A 32 -37.92 22.55 20.57
N PHE A 33 -38.14 22.98 19.33
CA PHE A 33 -37.28 23.97 18.68
C PHE A 33 -37.33 25.34 19.39
N ARG A 34 -38.51 25.73 19.90
CA ARG A 34 -38.69 26.97 20.65
C ARG A 34 -37.95 26.92 21.99
N GLU A 35 -37.91 25.76 22.64
CA GLU A 35 -37.13 25.51 23.87
C GLU A 35 -35.62 25.36 23.61
N MET A 36 -35.22 24.78 22.49
CA MET A 36 -33.81 24.64 22.10
C MET A 36 -33.20 25.95 21.60
N GLY A 37 -34.01 26.87 21.06
CA GLY A 37 -33.54 28.14 20.50
C GLY A 37 -32.61 28.95 21.43
N PRO A 38 -32.97 29.17 22.71
CA PRO A 38 -32.10 29.83 23.69
C PRO A 38 -30.77 29.11 23.92
N ILE A 39 -30.80 27.78 24.04
CA ILE A 39 -29.60 26.95 24.24
C ILE A 39 -28.66 27.08 23.04
N ILE A 40 -29.21 26.98 21.82
CA ILE A 40 -28.44 27.14 20.59
C ILE A 40 -27.83 28.54 20.52
N LYS A 41 -28.59 29.59 20.87
CA LYS A 41 -28.07 30.96 20.87
C LYS A 41 -26.91 31.15 21.85
N GLU A 42 -27.02 30.60 23.07
CA GLU A 42 -25.97 30.72 24.09
C GLU A 42 -24.70 29.94 23.71
N VAL A 43 -24.88 28.72 23.18
CA VAL A 43 -23.78 27.91 22.64
C VAL A 43 -23.10 28.62 21.46
N MET A 44 -23.88 29.18 20.53
CA MET A 44 -23.35 29.91 19.39
C MET A 44 -22.65 31.21 19.80
N ALA A 45 -23.18 31.93 20.79
CA ALA A 45 -22.53 33.12 21.32
C ALA A 45 -21.15 32.78 21.92
N THR A 46 -21.08 31.70 22.71
CA THR A 46 -19.84 31.20 23.32
C THR A 46 -18.86 30.67 22.27
N ALA A 47 -19.35 29.94 21.27
CA ALA A 47 -18.55 29.46 20.16
C ALA A 47 -17.97 30.62 19.37
N THR A 48 -18.77 31.64 19.08
CA THR A 48 -18.34 32.85 18.34
C THR A 48 -17.26 33.61 19.10
N THR A 49 -17.39 33.77 20.42
CA THR A 49 -16.34 34.42 21.23
C THR A 49 -15.04 33.63 21.26
N LYS A 50 -15.10 32.29 21.36
CA LYS A 50 -13.89 31.45 21.28
C LYS A 50 -13.26 31.45 19.89
N LEU A 51 -14.09 31.43 18.84
CA LEU A 51 -13.64 31.52 17.44
C LEU A 51 -12.98 32.88 17.17
N ASP A 52 -13.56 33.98 17.64
CA ASP A 52 -12.96 35.33 17.53
C ASP A 52 -11.61 35.41 18.25
N GLY A 53 -11.47 34.76 19.41
CA GLY A 53 -10.19 34.64 20.12
C GLY A 53 -9.14 33.85 19.32
N LEU A 54 -9.54 32.77 18.66
CA LEU A 54 -8.66 31.98 17.79
C LEU A 54 -8.25 32.76 16.53
N ASP A 55 -9.14 33.60 15.99
CA ASP A 55 -8.85 34.48 14.84
C ASP A 55 -7.86 35.57 15.19
N LYS A 56 -8.05 36.24 16.33
CA LYS A 56 -7.08 37.24 16.83
C LYS A 56 -5.73 36.63 17.16
N ALA A 57 -5.69 35.39 17.62
CA ALA A 57 -4.45 34.64 17.83
C ALA A 57 -3.80 34.15 16.53
N GLY A 58 -4.42 34.39 15.37
CA GLY A 58 -3.86 34.09 14.04
C GLY A 58 -4.03 32.65 13.58
N TYR A 59 -4.79 31.82 14.30
CA TYR A 59 -4.97 30.41 13.94
C TYR A 59 -5.67 30.21 12.60
N PHE A 60 -6.64 31.06 12.24
CA PHE A 60 -7.29 30.98 10.93
C PHE A 60 -6.40 31.45 9.80
N ALA A 61 -5.52 32.42 10.03
CA ALA A 61 -4.53 32.83 9.02
C ALA A 61 -3.54 31.70 8.76
N PHE A 62 -2.99 31.10 9.82
CA PHE A 62 -2.12 29.93 9.73
C PHE A 62 -2.82 28.73 9.08
N GLY A 63 -4.05 28.44 9.47
CA GLY A 63 -4.84 27.34 8.90
C GLY A 63 -5.11 27.53 7.40
N ARG A 64 -5.43 28.75 6.96
CA ARG A 64 -5.60 29.07 5.53
C ARG A 64 -4.30 28.89 4.74
N GLU A 65 -3.18 29.31 5.30
CA GLU A 65 -1.86 29.06 4.69
C GLU A 65 -1.52 27.56 4.65
N LEU A 66 -1.87 26.81 5.69
CA LEU A 66 -1.67 25.36 5.72
C LEU A 66 -2.51 24.66 4.64
N VAL A 67 -3.76 25.10 4.43
CA VAL A 67 -4.61 24.62 3.33
C VAL A 67 -3.98 24.98 1.99
N THR A 68 -3.52 26.20 1.81
CA THR A 68 -2.87 26.66 0.56
C THR A 68 -1.59 25.89 0.27
N LEU A 69 -0.77 25.64 1.30
CA LEU A 69 0.40 24.77 1.23
C LEU A 69 -0.01 23.35 0.86
N SER A 70 -1.04 22.80 1.48
CA SER A 70 -1.54 21.46 1.17
C SER A 70 -2.05 21.35 -0.26
N GLU A 71 -2.75 22.36 -0.77
CA GLU A 71 -3.21 22.41 -2.16
C GLU A 71 -2.04 22.50 -3.12
N ARG A 72 -1.04 23.36 -2.86
CA ARG A 72 0.19 23.45 -3.66
C ARG A 72 0.99 22.15 -3.64
N VAL A 73 1.03 21.46 -2.50
CA VAL A 73 1.69 20.16 -2.37
C VAL A 73 0.92 19.09 -3.13
N VAL A 74 -0.41 19.04 -3.03
CA VAL A 74 -1.26 18.05 -3.72
C VAL A 74 -1.31 18.29 -5.23
N THR A 75 -1.22 19.55 -5.68
CA THR A 75 -1.22 19.93 -7.10
C THR A 75 0.16 19.85 -7.73
N GLY A 76 1.22 20.16 -6.96
CA GLY A 76 2.60 20.20 -7.43
C GLY A 76 3.36 18.89 -7.29
N PHE A 77 2.98 18.04 -6.33
CA PHE A 77 3.65 16.77 -6.06
C PHE A 77 2.67 15.62 -6.21
N SER A 78 3.07 14.61 -6.98
CA SER A 78 2.32 13.37 -7.07
C SER A 78 2.40 12.61 -5.74
N PRO A 79 1.46 11.68 -5.46
CA PRO A 79 1.57 10.80 -4.29
C PRO A 79 2.87 10.00 -4.23
N ALA A 80 3.57 9.82 -5.35
CA ALA A 80 4.89 9.19 -5.40
C ALA A 80 5.99 10.13 -4.89
N ASP A 81 5.92 11.41 -5.20
CA ASP A 81 6.92 12.41 -4.80
C ASP A 81 6.85 12.70 -3.29
N VAL A 82 5.63 12.73 -2.74
CA VAL A 82 5.43 12.86 -1.28
C VAL A 82 6.01 11.66 -0.53
N ARG A 83 5.92 10.46 -1.11
CA ARG A 83 6.53 9.25 -0.51
C ARG A 83 8.06 9.29 -0.59
N GLN A 84 8.63 9.74 -1.69
CA GLN A 84 10.08 9.92 -1.81
C GLN A 84 10.59 10.97 -0.83
N LEU A 85 9.85 12.08 -0.67
CA LEU A 85 10.18 13.12 0.31
C LEU A 85 10.14 12.57 1.73
N ALA A 86 9.13 11.76 2.08
CA ALA A 86 9.05 11.11 3.39
C ALA A 86 10.28 10.23 3.65
N ASP A 87 10.68 9.39 2.68
CA ASP A 87 11.86 8.54 2.80
C ASP A 87 13.16 9.38 2.95
N ALA A 88 13.27 10.49 2.20
CA ALA A 88 14.40 11.42 2.29
C ALA A 88 14.46 12.13 3.65
N VAL A 89 13.34 12.63 4.16
CA VAL A 89 13.25 13.28 5.47
C VAL A 89 13.64 12.31 6.59
N VAL A 90 13.16 11.06 6.55
CA VAL A 90 13.56 10.05 7.54
C VAL A 90 15.07 9.77 7.44
N SER A 91 15.65 9.75 6.24
CA SER A 91 17.11 9.62 6.08
C SER A 91 17.86 10.78 6.74
N ILE A 92 17.41 12.01 6.52
CA ILE A 92 18.01 13.21 7.14
C ILE A 92 17.93 13.11 8.66
N LEU A 93 16.77 12.75 9.21
CA LEU A 93 16.57 12.60 10.66
C LEU A 93 17.47 11.51 11.25
N ARG A 94 17.68 10.39 10.54
CA ARG A 94 18.63 9.35 10.97
C ARG A 94 20.07 9.88 10.97
N THR A 95 20.47 10.66 9.97
CA THR A 95 21.81 11.28 9.91
C THR A 95 22.01 12.27 11.04
N VAL A 96 21.04 13.15 11.29
CA VAL A 96 21.09 14.11 12.41
C VAL A 96 21.22 13.36 13.73
N ARG A 97 20.43 12.29 13.92
CA ARG A 97 20.54 11.41 15.09
C ARG A 97 21.91 10.72 15.19
N ALA A 98 22.50 10.33 14.05
CA ALA A 98 23.82 9.72 14.02
C ALA A 98 24.93 10.71 14.41
N MET A 99 24.86 11.95 13.92
CA MET A 99 25.81 13.02 14.24
C MET A 99 25.70 13.49 15.69
N THR A 100 24.50 13.41 16.28
CA THR A 100 24.25 13.74 17.69
C THR A 100 24.49 12.58 18.65
N GLN A 101 25.03 11.45 18.17
CA GLN A 101 25.45 10.37 19.08
C GLN A 101 26.61 10.85 19.97
N PRO A 102 26.61 10.51 21.28
CA PRO A 102 27.65 10.96 22.21
C PRO A 102 29.08 10.69 21.73
N ARG A 103 29.30 9.52 21.13
CA ARG A 103 30.61 9.10 20.60
C ARG A 103 31.11 9.99 19.45
N VAL A 104 30.22 10.44 18.56
CA VAL A 104 30.58 11.32 17.43
C VAL A 104 30.89 12.72 17.95
N LEU A 105 30.10 13.21 18.90
CA LEU A 105 30.34 14.49 19.57
C LEU A 105 31.67 14.49 20.34
N GLU A 106 32.01 13.38 20.99
CA GLU A 106 33.29 13.22 21.69
C GLU A 106 34.48 13.25 20.72
N MET A 107 34.41 12.48 19.63
CA MET A 107 35.44 12.50 18.58
C MET A 107 35.57 13.88 17.94
N ALA A 108 34.46 14.57 17.66
CA ALA A 108 34.46 15.93 17.14
C ALA A 108 35.11 16.91 18.14
N GLY A 109 34.82 16.78 19.43
CA GLY A 109 35.44 17.59 20.48
C GLY A 109 36.94 17.31 20.63
N GLN A 110 37.37 16.06 20.54
CA GLN A 110 38.79 15.69 20.55
C GLN A 110 39.53 16.22 19.30
N ALA A 111 38.93 16.07 18.11
CA ALA A 111 39.49 16.60 16.87
C ALA A 111 39.60 18.14 16.92
N SER A 112 38.61 18.84 17.47
CA SER A 112 38.65 20.29 17.68
C SER A 112 39.86 20.71 18.52
N LYS A 113 40.15 19.99 19.61
CA LYS A 113 41.33 20.26 20.45
C LYS A 113 42.66 20.01 19.73
N VAL A 114 42.69 19.08 18.78
CA VAL A 114 43.89 18.84 17.95
C VAL A 114 44.06 19.98 16.95
N ILE A 115 42.97 20.46 16.34
CA ILE A 115 43.00 21.60 15.40
C ILE A 115 43.41 22.89 16.12
N GLU A 116 42.90 23.16 17.32
CA GLU A 116 43.32 24.30 18.14
C GLU A 116 44.81 24.29 18.47
N LYS A 117 45.41 23.10 18.59
CA LYS A 117 46.85 22.92 18.83
C LYS A 117 47.67 22.79 17.55
N ALA A 118 47.03 22.66 16.39
CA ALA A 118 47.72 22.45 15.13
C ALA A 118 48.54 23.69 14.72
N ASP A 119 48.08 24.88 15.09
CA ASP A 119 48.80 26.15 14.88
C ASP A 119 50.11 26.24 15.69
N GLU A 120 50.27 25.42 16.74
CA GLU A 120 51.48 25.38 17.59
C GLU A 120 52.44 24.23 17.19
N THR A 121 52.03 23.32 16.32
CA THR A 121 52.84 22.15 15.93
C THR A 121 53.69 22.43 14.69
N GLU A 122 55.01 22.28 14.84
CA GLU A 122 55.95 22.39 13.71
C GLU A 122 55.69 21.30 12.65
N PRO A 123 55.74 21.65 11.35
CA PRO A 123 55.52 20.70 10.27
C PRO A 123 56.58 19.61 10.28
N LEU A 124 56.14 18.37 10.09
CA LEU A 124 57.02 17.20 10.00
C LEU A 124 57.96 17.31 8.79
N GLY A 125 59.27 17.35 9.03
CA GLY A 125 60.27 17.24 7.98
C GLY A 125 60.30 15.85 7.33
N LEU A 126 60.99 15.71 6.19
CA LEU A 126 61.10 14.45 5.41
C LEU A 126 61.47 13.22 6.26
N ILE A 127 62.40 13.36 7.21
CA ILE A 127 62.81 12.29 8.12
C ILE A 127 61.76 12.05 9.22
N GLY A 128 61.11 13.11 9.69
CA GLY A 128 60.01 13.05 10.65
C GLY A 128 58.83 12.25 10.11
N MET A 129 58.49 12.40 8.82
CA MET A 129 57.45 11.62 8.16
C MET A 129 57.75 10.11 8.13
N VAL A 130 59.00 9.72 7.85
CA VAL A 130 59.42 8.30 7.83
C VAL A 130 59.40 7.69 9.24
N ARG A 131 59.73 8.49 10.27
CA ARG A 131 59.67 8.04 11.65
C ARG A 131 58.22 7.96 12.16
N ALA A 132 57.37 8.89 11.75
CA ALA A 132 55.94 8.89 12.09
C ALA A 132 55.22 7.66 11.53
N THR A 133 55.62 7.14 10.37
CA THR A 133 55.03 5.91 9.81
C THR A 133 55.34 4.65 10.65
N ARG A 134 56.31 4.72 11.56
CA ARG A 134 56.62 3.66 12.52
C ARG A 134 55.90 3.82 13.87
N ASP A 135 55.19 4.92 14.07
CA ASP A 135 54.38 5.14 15.27
C ASP A 135 53.11 4.28 15.21
N ASP A 136 52.81 3.59 16.32
CA ASP A 136 51.69 2.65 16.39
C ASP A 136 50.32 3.34 16.17
N ASP A 137 50.17 4.60 16.61
CA ASP A 137 48.91 5.31 16.48
C ASP A 137 48.72 5.85 15.06
N VAL A 138 49.81 6.25 14.40
CA VAL A 138 49.80 6.61 12.96
C VAL A 138 49.46 5.39 12.09
N GLN A 139 50.01 4.21 12.41
CA GLN A 139 49.71 2.98 11.69
C GLN A 139 48.24 2.57 11.85
N LYS A 140 47.69 2.65 13.07
CA LYS A 140 46.26 2.41 13.31
C LYS A 140 45.38 3.39 12.54
N GLY A 141 45.74 4.68 12.51
CA GLY A 141 45.03 5.71 11.75
C GLY A 141 45.04 5.43 10.24
N MET A 142 46.19 5.05 9.69
CA MET A 142 46.33 4.67 8.28
C MET A 142 45.53 3.41 7.94
N ALA A 143 45.49 2.41 8.82
CA ALA A 143 44.67 1.20 8.63
C ALA A 143 43.17 1.54 8.55
N VAL A 144 42.67 2.39 9.46
CA VAL A 144 41.27 2.85 9.43
C VAL A 144 40.96 3.61 8.14
N MET A 145 41.88 4.49 7.69
CA MET A 145 41.71 5.21 6.42
C MET A 145 41.66 4.27 5.22
N MET A 146 42.50 3.23 5.19
CA MET A 146 42.47 2.23 4.13
C MET A 146 41.18 1.40 4.15
N GLU A 147 40.67 1.03 5.33
CA GLU A 147 39.39 0.35 5.50
C GLU A 147 38.23 1.21 4.95
N LEU A 148 38.24 2.51 5.24
CA LEU A 148 37.25 3.46 4.75
C LEU A 148 37.28 3.55 3.21
N MET A 149 38.47 3.67 2.62
CA MET A 149 38.64 3.68 1.17
C MET A 149 38.18 2.36 0.53
N ARG A 150 38.45 1.22 1.18
CA ARG A 150 37.98 -0.08 0.71
C ARG A 150 36.46 -0.17 0.71
N HIS A 151 35.80 0.34 1.75
CA HIS A 151 34.34 0.43 1.80
C HIS A 151 33.75 1.31 0.70
N VAL A 152 34.33 2.50 0.47
CA VAL A 152 33.90 3.38 -0.63
C VAL A 152 34.05 2.68 -1.99
N GLY A 153 35.16 1.96 -2.21
CA GLY A 153 35.38 1.17 -3.42
C GLY A 153 34.35 0.05 -3.61
N HIS A 154 34.00 -0.67 -2.55
CA HIS A 154 32.96 -1.71 -2.58
C HIS A 154 31.57 -1.15 -2.91
N VAL A 155 31.20 0.01 -2.35
CA VAL A 155 29.93 0.67 -2.68
C VAL A 155 29.92 1.15 -4.13
N ALA A 156 31.01 1.77 -4.59
CA ALA A 156 31.12 2.26 -5.97
C ALA A 156 31.05 1.11 -7.01
N THR A 157 31.63 -0.04 -6.70
CA THR A 157 31.54 -1.24 -7.55
C THR A 157 30.14 -1.85 -7.57
N ALA A 158 29.46 -1.94 -6.41
CA ALA A 158 28.09 -2.44 -6.33
C ALA A 158 27.11 -1.58 -7.17
N VAL A 159 27.20 -0.25 -7.06
CA VAL A 159 26.36 0.66 -7.87
C VAL A 159 26.62 0.47 -9.37
N ARG A 160 27.88 0.31 -9.77
CA ARG A 160 28.25 0.07 -11.17
C ARG A 160 27.73 -1.27 -11.70
N GLU A 161 27.71 -2.31 -10.87
CA GLU A 161 27.15 -3.62 -11.23
C GLU A 161 25.62 -3.58 -11.40
N GLU A 162 24.90 -2.87 -10.53
CA GLU A 162 23.45 -2.71 -10.67
C GLU A 162 23.09 -1.96 -11.96
N GLN A 163 23.79 -0.86 -12.24
CA GLN A 163 23.60 -0.11 -13.48
C GLN A 163 23.91 -0.95 -14.73
N LYS A 164 24.92 -1.83 -14.69
CA LYS A 164 25.25 -2.75 -15.78
C LYS A 164 24.16 -3.80 -15.99
N LYS A 165 23.59 -4.34 -14.92
CA LYS A 165 22.47 -5.31 -14.99
C LYS A 165 21.21 -4.68 -15.61
N ASP A 166 20.92 -3.43 -15.27
CA ASP A 166 19.78 -2.70 -15.82
C ASP A 166 19.98 -2.36 -17.31
N ALA A 167 21.20 -1.98 -17.71
CA ALA A 167 21.55 -1.77 -19.11
C ALA A 167 21.41 -3.06 -19.94
N ASP A 168 21.98 -4.16 -19.46
CA ASP A 168 21.93 -5.47 -20.13
C ASP A 168 20.50 -6.06 -20.19
N LYS A 169 19.66 -5.78 -19.19
CA LYS A 169 18.23 -6.14 -19.21
C LYS A 169 17.45 -5.34 -20.24
N LYS A 170 17.79 -4.05 -20.42
CA LYS A 170 17.17 -3.17 -21.42
C LYS A 170 17.56 -3.59 -22.84
N ASP A 171 18.82 -3.93 -23.07
CA ASP A 171 19.33 -4.41 -24.36
C ASP A 171 18.71 -5.75 -24.76
N ARG A 172 18.66 -6.72 -23.84
CA ARG A 172 17.97 -8.01 -24.08
C ARG A 172 16.47 -7.84 -24.34
N GLY A 173 15.83 -6.85 -23.71
CA GLY A 173 14.44 -6.49 -23.97
C GLY A 173 14.22 -5.87 -25.36
N ALA A 174 15.15 -5.01 -25.80
CA ALA A 174 15.13 -4.42 -27.13
C ALA A 174 15.38 -5.46 -28.23
N GLU A 175 16.34 -6.36 -28.03
CA GLU A 175 16.66 -7.44 -28.96
C GLU A 175 15.48 -8.42 -29.11
N ARG A 176 14.82 -8.79 -28.01
CA ARG A 176 13.59 -9.59 -28.04
C ARG A 176 12.46 -8.89 -28.80
N LYS A 177 12.27 -7.58 -28.59
CA LYS A 177 11.29 -6.80 -29.35
C LYS A 177 11.63 -6.72 -30.84
N ALA A 178 12.89 -6.56 -31.19
CA ALA A 178 13.35 -6.54 -32.58
C ALA A 178 13.15 -7.91 -33.26
N LYS A 179 13.50 -9.02 -32.58
CA LYS A 179 13.23 -10.39 -33.07
C LYS A 179 11.74 -10.67 -33.22
N LEU A 180 10.92 -10.22 -32.26
CA LEU A 180 9.46 -10.35 -32.34
C LEU A 180 8.87 -9.52 -33.49
N ALA A 181 9.37 -8.30 -33.71
CA ALA A 181 8.95 -7.44 -34.82
C ALA A 181 9.36 -8.02 -36.19
N ALA A 182 10.55 -8.64 -36.29
CA ALA A 182 10.99 -9.34 -37.48
C ALA A 182 10.16 -10.60 -37.78
N ALA A 183 9.79 -11.36 -36.73
CA ALA A 183 8.93 -12.53 -36.86
C ALA A 183 7.47 -12.18 -37.21
N LEU A 184 6.98 -11.01 -36.76
CA LEU A 184 5.59 -10.58 -37.00
C LEU A 184 5.37 -9.85 -38.33
N GLY A 185 6.43 -9.60 -39.12
CA GLY A 185 6.33 -8.93 -40.42
C GLY A 185 5.73 -7.51 -40.37
N PRO A 186 5.68 -6.78 -41.51
CA PRO A 186 5.13 -5.44 -41.53
C PRO A 186 3.63 -5.50 -41.21
N ARG A 187 3.21 -4.88 -40.10
CA ARG A 187 1.80 -4.59 -39.85
C ARG A 187 1.27 -3.76 -41.02
N ARG A 188 0.57 -4.40 -41.97
CA ARG A 188 -0.20 -3.70 -42.99
C ARG A 188 -1.26 -2.86 -42.26
N LYS A 189 -1.03 -1.55 -42.21
CA LYS A 189 -2.07 -0.57 -41.91
C LYS A 189 -3.02 -0.57 -43.12
N GLY A 190 -4.23 -1.07 -42.93
CA GLY A 190 -5.37 -0.76 -43.78
C GLY A 190 -6.11 -1.95 -44.37
N ALA A 191 -7.44 -1.83 -44.30
CA ALA A 191 -8.47 -2.50 -45.10
C ALA A 191 -8.79 -3.97 -44.78
N LEU A 192 -9.49 -4.20 -43.66
CA LEU A 192 -10.63 -5.11 -43.68
C LEU A 192 -11.85 -4.30 -43.28
N GLY A 193 -12.59 -3.83 -44.29
CA GLY A 193 -13.87 -3.17 -44.15
C GLY A 193 -14.91 -4.14 -43.64
N ILE A 194 -14.95 -4.33 -42.34
CA ILE A 194 -16.09 -4.90 -41.65
C ILE A 194 -16.67 -3.75 -40.83
N GLU A 195 -17.76 -3.17 -41.34
CA GLU A 195 -18.57 -2.26 -40.55
C GLU A 195 -18.93 -2.95 -39.24
N ARG A 196 -18.69 -2.24 -38.14
CA ARG A 196 -19.02 -2.66 -36.79
C ARG A 196 -20.54 -2.55 -36.66
N PRO A 197 -21.33 -3.64 -36.56
CA PRO A 197 -22.74 -3.51 -36.25
C PRO A 197 -22.85 -2.98 -34.82
N GLY A 198 -23.78 -2.04 -34.65
CA GLY A 198 -24.07 -1.40 -33.38
C GLY A 198 -24.42 -2.39 -32.28
N ALA A 199 -24.19 -1.93 -31.05
CA ALA A 199 -24.64 -2.58 -29.84
C ALA A 199 -26.13 -2.87 -29.89
N ALA A 200 -26.51 -4.15 -29.89
CA ALA A 200 -27.79 -4.63 -29.40
C ALA A 200 -27.75 -6.15 -29.21
N ALA A 201 -28.49 -6.59 -28.20
CA ALA A 201 -28.96 -7.95 -27.94
C ALA A 201 -27.99 -8.94 -27.26
N SER A 202 -28.31 -9.20 -25.99
CA SER A 202 -28.06 -10.43 -25.25
C SER A 202 -28.19 -11.68 -26.12
N ALA A 203 -27.17 -12.53 -26.07
CA ALA A 203 -27.28 -13.92 -26.47
C ALA A 203 -26.33 -14.77 -25.60
N GLU A 204 -26.91 -15.80 -25.01
CA GLU A 204 -26.32 -16.86 -24.22
C GLU A 204 -24.94 -17.33 -24.71
N LEU A 205 -23.98 -17.45 -23.79
CA LEU A 205 -22.73 -18.18 -24.05
C LEU A 205 -22.99 -19.70 -23.91
N PRO A 206 -22.69 -20.53 -24.92
CA PRO A 206 -22.55 -21.97 -24.72
C PRO A 206 -21.27 -22.29 -23.90
N PRO A 207 -21.22 -23.44 -23.21
CA PRO A 207 -20.19 -23.72 -22.22
C PRO A 207 -18.81 -23.89 -22.86
N PRO A 208 -17.71 -23.40 -22.25
CA PRO A 208 -16.37 -23.65 -22.76
C PRO A 208 -16.02 -25.13 -22.55
N SER A 209 -15.97 -25.86 -23.66
CA SER A 209 -15.42 -27.21 -23.72
C SER A 209 -13.90 -27.16 -23.57
N ALA A 210 -13.42 -27.86 -22.55
CA ALA A 210 -12.11 -28.51 -22.43
C ALA A 210 -10.86 -27.69 -22.82
N CYS A 211 -10.38 -26.86 -21.88
CA CYS A 211 -8.94 -26.62 -21.78
C CYS A 211 -8.24 -27.94 -21.41
N ALA A 212 -7.42 -28.44 -22.33
CA ALA A 212 -6.53 -29.56 -22.09
C ALA A 212 -5.56 -29.24 -20.94
N VAL A 213 -5.77 -29.89 -19.80
CA VAL A 213 -4.85 -29.89 -18.66
C VAL A 213 -3.62 -30.71 -19.06
N PRO A 214 -2.39 -30.17 -19.00
CA PRO A 214 -1.22 -31.02 -19.05
C PRO A 214 -1.21 -31.89 -17.80
N LYS A 215 -1.26 -33.22 -17.99
CA LYS A 215 -1.12 -34.23 -16.94
C LYS A 215 0.20 -34.00 -16.19
N SER A 216 0.18 -33.34 -15.04
CA SER A 216 1.23 -33.53 -14.04
C SER A 216 0.85 -34.73 -13.19
N THR A 217 1.58 -35.80 -13.44
CA THR A 217 1.56 -37.07 -12.75
C THR A 217 1.58 -36.90 -11.22
N SER A 218 0.60 -37.54 -10.60
CA SER A 218 0.48 -37.92 -9.19
C SER A 218 1.80 -38.21 -8.46
N ARG A 219 2.03 -37.53 -7.32
CA ARG A 219 2.42 -38.17 -6.06
C ARG A 219 2.23 -37.26 -4.84
N GLU A 220 1.69 -37.86 -3.77
CA GLU A 220 1.68 -37.43 -2.36
C GLU A 220 0.69 -36.32 -1.92
N ALA A 221 -0.55 -36.75 -1.64
CA ALA A 221 -1.44 -36.09 -0.70
C ALA A 221 -0.89 -36.29 0.73
N ALA A 222 -0.43 -35.22 1.37
CA ALA A 222 0.35 -35.30 2.60
C ALA A 222 -0.39 -34.83 3.86
N ALA A 223 -1.60 -34.28 3.75
CA ALA A 223 -2.42 -33.96 4.93
C ALA A 223 -3.90 -33.96 4.59
N VAL A 224 -4.72 -34.54 5.48
CA VAL A 224 -6.17 -34.43 5.45
C VAL A 224 -6.59 -33.62 6.67
N ILE A 225 -7.18 -32.45 6.44
CA ILE A 225 -7.81 -31.63 7.49
C ILE A 225 -9.30 -31.60 7.15
N ASP A 226 -10.14 -32.05 8.08
CA ASP A 226 -11.60 -32.13 7.93
C ASP A 226 -12.12 -32.81 6.64
N GLY A 227 -11.44 -33.85 6.16
CA GLY A 227 -11.86 -34.61 4.96
C GLY A 227 -11.44 -33.98 3.62
N VAL A 228 -10.67 -32.89 3.64
CA VAL A 228 -10.15 -32.23 2.43
C VAL A 228 -8.69 -32.61 2.20
N ALA A 229 -8.35 -32.99 0.97
CA ALA A 229 -6.99 -33.36 0.59
C ALA A 229 -6.14 -32.12 0.28
N PHE A 230 -4.92 -32.09 0.83
CA PHE A 230 -3.92 -31.07 0.58
C PHE A 230 -2.69 -31.63 -0.15
N THR A 231 -2.16 -30.84 -1.09
CA THR A 231 -0.89 -31.09 -1.79
C THR A 231 0.29 -30.94 -0.82
N ALA A 232 1.46 -31.52 -1.12
CA ALA A 232 2.70 -31.38 -0.34
C ALA A 232 3.11 -29.92 -0.04
N ASP A 233 2.75 -28.97 -0.92
CA ASP A 233 2.98 -27.53 -0.72
C ASP A 233 1.95 -26.85 0.22
N GLY A 234 0.96 -27.61 0.69
CA GLY A 234 -0.13 -27.18 1.58
C GLY A 234 -1.30 -26.49 0.87
N HIS A 235 -1.42 -26.61 -0.45
CA HIS A 235 -2.57 -26.09 -1.20
C HIS A 235 -3.70 -27.13 -1.26
N MET A 236 -4.94 -26.65 -1.29
CA MET A 236 -6.13 -27.50 -1.36
C MET A 236 -6.28 -28.11 -2.75
N VAL A 237 -6.54 -29.42 -2.84
CA VAL A 237 -6.69 -30.13 -4.14
C VAL A 237 -8.03 -29.78 -4.80
N ASP A 238 -9.08 -29.59 -3.99
CA ASP A 238 -10.41 -29.22 -4.46
C ASP A 238 -10.81 -27.82 -3.95
N PRO A 239 -10.80 -26.77 -4.81
CA PRO A 239 -11.20 -25.41 -4.44
C PRO A 239 -12.66 -25.26 -4.00
N SER A 240 -13.53 -26.22 -4.35
CA SER A 240 -14.97 -26.16 -4.05
C SER A 240 -15.29 -26.50 -2.60
N ALA A 241 -14.44 -27.28 -1.93
CA ALA A 241 -14.59 -27.68 -0.53
C ALA A 241 -14.19 -26.59 0.49
N TRP A 242 -13.88 -25.38 0.02
CA TRP A 242 -13.43 -24.29 0.87
C TRP A 242 -14.58 -23.75 1.72
N THR A 243 -14.32 -23.58 3.01
CA THR A 243 -15.22 -22.90 3.95
C THR A 243 -14.44 -21.87 4.75
N GLN A 244 -15.14 -20.84 5.26
CA GLN A 244 -14.51 -19.83 6.12
C GLN A 244 -13.87 -20.47 7.36
N ALA A 245 -14.49 -21.50 7.95
CA ALA A 245 -13.93 -22.24 9.07
C ALA A 245 -12.59 -22.91 8.73
N LEU A 246 -12.47 -23.47 7.51
CA LEU A 246 -11.22 -24.07 7.04
C LEU A 246 -10.14 -23.00 6.81
N ALA A 247 -10.51 -21.82 6.32
CA ALA A 247 -9.58 -20.71 6.15
C ALA A 247 -8.94 -20.29 7.49
N HIS A 248 -9.72 -20.21 8.57
CA HIS A 248 -9.20 -19.96 9.93
C HIS A 248 -8.23 -21.03 10.41
N LYS A 249 -8.53 -22.32 10.15
CA LYS A 249 -7.62 -23.43 10.49
C LYS A 249 -6.30 -23.37 9.70
N ILE A 250 -6.36 -23.07 8.40
CA ILE A 250 -5.18 -22.94 7.54
C ILE A 250 -4.33 -21.73 7.95
N ALA A 251 -4.96 -20.60 8.28
CA ALA A 251 -4.26 -19.40 8.70
C ALA A 251 -3.53 -19.60 10.04
N ALA A 252 -4.17 -20.30 10.99
CA ALA A 252 -3.55 -20.68 12.25
C ALA A 252 -2.27 -21.52 12.04
N ALA A 253 -2.29 -22.47 11.09
CA ALA A 253 -1.12 -23.27 10.72
C ALA A 253 0.02 -22.43 10.12
N GLU A 254 -0.30 -21.35 9.41
CA GLU A 254 0.68 -20.40 8.84
C GLU A 254 1.12 -19.31 9.83
N SER A 255 0.69 -19.39 11.10
CA SER A 255 0.94 -18.36 12.12
C SER A 255 0.37 -16.98 11.75
N VAL A 256 -0.74 -16.95 11.00
CA VAL A 256 -1.47 -15.73 10.62
C VAL A 256 -2.85 -15.76 11.24
N ASN A 257 -3.22 -14.75 12.01
CA ASN A 257 -4.60 -14.62 12.48
C ASN A 257 -5.48 -13.91 11.43
N LEU A 258 -6.62 -14.51 11.10
CA LEU A 258 -7.60 -13.94 10.18
C LEU A 258 -8.47 -12.92 10.92
N ASP A 259 -7.93 -11.70 11.06
CA ASP A 259 -8.67 -10.54 11.57
C ASP A 259 -9.59 -9.95 10.48
N GLU A 260 -10.50 -9.04 10.85
CA GLU A 260 -11.41 -8.34 9.92
C GLU A 260 -10.69 -7.63 8.77
N ALA A 261 -9.42 -7.24 8.96
CA ALA A 261 -8.61 -6.63 7.91
C ALA A 261 -8.04 -7.64 6.90
N ARG A 262 -7.79 -8.90 7.31
CA ARG A 262 -7.17 -9.93 6.47
C ARG A 262 -8.19 -10.77 5.70
N MET A 263 -9.39 -10.95 6.27
CA MET A 263 -10.46 -11.76 5.66
C MET A 263 -10.92 -11.23 4.28
N PRO A 264 -11.13 -9.91 4.06
CA PRO A 264 -11.55 -9.38 2.77
C PRO A 264 -10.54 -9.65 1.65
N ILE A 265 -9.24 -9.70 1.97
CA ILE A 265 -8.16 -9.95 1.01
C ILE A 265 -8.24 -11.39 0.50
N VAL A 266 -8.52 -12.35 1.39
CA VAL A 266 -8.69 -13.77 1.06
C VAL A 266 -9.94 -13.97 0.21
N THR A 267 -11.08 -13.36 0.60
CA THR A 267 -12.32 -13.43 -0.17
C THR A 267 -12.16 -12.80 -1.56
N PHE A 268 -11.46 -11.68 -1.67
CA PHE A 268 -11.13 -11.07 -2.95
C PHE A 268 -10.28 -12.01 -3.81
N ALA A 269 -9.25 -12.65 -3.24
CA ALA A 269 -8.40 -13.58 -3.98
C ALA A 269 -9.20 -14.74 -4.58
N ARG A 270 -10.22 -15.23 -3.87
CA ARG A 270 -11.14 -16.26 -4.35
C ARG A 270 -12.03 -15.74 -5.48
N ALA A 271 -12.67 -14.59 -5.31
CA ALA A 271 -13.50 -13.98 -6.35
C ALA A 271 -12.70 -13.67 -7.63
N ASP A 272 -11.42 -13.30 -7.48
CA ASP A 272 -10.51 -13.05 -8.59
C ASP A 272 -10.11 -14.35 -9.32
N PHE A 273 -9.96 -15.45 -8.58
CA PHE A 273 -9.72 -16.78 -9.15
C PHE A 273 -10.95 -17.32 -9.89
N GLU A 274 -12.15 -17.18 -9.34
CA GLU A 274 -13.40 -17.58 -10.01
C GLU A 274 -13.60 -16.84 -11.35
N LYS A 275 -13.20 -15.57 -11.41
CA LYS A 275 -13.32 -14.76 -12.63
C LYS A 275 -12.26 -15.07 -13.70
N ASN A 276 -11.04 -15.43 -13.29
CA ASN A 276 -9.90 -15.46 -14.21
C ASN A 276 -9.25 -16.83 -14.35
N GLY A 277 -9.64 -17.82 -13.54
CA GLY A 277 -9.10 -19.18 -13.54
C GLY A 277 -7.62 -19.29 -13.14
N VAL A 278 -6.99 -18.18 -12.74
CA VAL A 278 -5.57 -18.10 -12.38
C VAL A 278 -5.44 -17.40 -11.04
N SER A 279 -4.61 -17.94 -10.15
CA SER A 279 -4.36 -17.34 -8.84
C SER A 279 -3.83 -15.91 -8.97
N PRO A 280 -4.32 -14.98 -8.13
CA PRO A 280 -3.88 -13.59 -8.15
C PRO A 280 -2.39 -13.45 -7.83
N ASN A 281 -1.72 -12.54 -8.53
CA ASN A 281 -0.38 -12.07 -8.18
C ASN A 281 -0.45 -10.84 -7.25
N ILE A 282 0.69 -10.43 -6.67
CA ILE A 282 0.75 -9.27 -5.75
C ILE A 282 0.12 -8.02 -6.38
N ARG A 283 0.38 -7.75 -7.66
CA ARG A 283 -0.16 -6.58 -8.36
C ARG A 283 -1.70 -6.59 -8.44
N ARG A 284 -2.29 -7.74 -8.74
CA ARG A 284 -3.74 -7.91 -8.82
C ARG A 284 -4.39 -7.78 -7.45
N LEU A 285 -3.75 -8.31 -6.41
CA LEU A 285 -4.20 -8.12 -5.02
C LEU A 285 -4.20 -6.64 -4.64
N THR A 286 -3.12 -5.89 -4.94
CA THR A 286 -3.06 -4.45 -4.65
C THR A 286 -4.07 -3.63 -5.46
N GLN A 287 -4.35 -4.01 -6.71
CA GLN A 287 -5.34 -3.32 -7.55
C GLN A 287 -6.77 -3.58 -7.10
N GLY A 288 -7.07 -4.79 -6.62
CA GLY A 288 -8.42 -5.18 -6.24
C GLY A 288 -8.81 -4.83 -4.81
N THR A 289 -7.85 -4.82 -3.89
CA THR A 289 -8.08 -4.47 -2.48
C THR A 289 -7.82 -3.00 -2.18
N GLY A 290 -7.17 -2.26 -3.09
CA GLY A 290 -6.76 -0.87 -2.87
C GLY A 290 -5.60 -0.71 -1.88
N LEU A 291 -5.08 -1.81 -1.32
CA LEU A 291 -3.98 -1.82 -0.36
C LEU A 291 -2.63 -1.67 -1.06
N GLY A 292 -1.73 -0.93 -0.41
CA GLY A 292 -0.36 -0.79 -0.88
C GLY A 292 0.45 -2.08 -0.70
N THR A 293 1.49 -2.28 -1.51
CA THR A 293 2.41 -3.42 -1.36
C THR A 293 2.98 -3.51 0.06
N LYS A 294 3.36 -2.37 0.67
CA LYS A 294 3.90 -2.30 2.03
C LYS A 294 2.91 -2.81 3.09
N GLU A 295 1.63 -2.44 2.95
CA GLU A 295 0.55 -2.88 3.85
C GLU A 295 0.29 -4.38 3.72
N LEU A 296 0.35 -4.90 2.50
CA LEU A 296 0.18 -6.33 2.25
C LEU A 296 1.30 -7.15 2.90
N TYR A 297 2.55 -6.68 2.85
CA TYR A 297 3.68 -7.31 3.56
C TYR A 297 3.61 -7.13 5.08
N ALA A 298 3.01 -6.05 5.58
CA ALA A 298 2.77 -5.87 7.01
C ALA A 298 1.71 -6.84 7.53
N LEU A 299 0.66 -7.12 6.74
CA LEU A 299 -0.39 -8.06 7.07
C LEU A 299 0.05 -9.53 6.90
N PHE A 300 0.85 -9.81 5.87
CA PHE A 300 1.36 -11.14 5.53
C PHE A 300 2.89 -11.11 5.33
N PRO A 301 3.69 -11.33 6.39
CA PRO A 301 5.14 -11.15 6.34
C PRO A 301 5.86 -12.25 5.53
N LYS A 302 5.32 -13.46 5.50
CA LYS A 302 5.84 -14.57 4.70
C LYS A 302 5.10 -14.60 3.37
N ALA A 303 5.78 -14.25 2.28
CA ALA A 303 5.34 -14.42 0.89
C ALA A 303 3.82 -14.19 0.67
N PRO A 304 3.34 -12.92 0.67
CA PRO A 304 1.91 -12.60 0.76
C PRO A 304 1.06 -13.32 -0.29
N ALA A 305 1.50 -13.37 -1.55
CA ALA A 305 0.75 -14.04 -2.61
C ALA A 305 0.59 -15.55 -2.37
N ARG A 306 1.63 -16.23 -1.86
CA ARG A 306 1.59 -17.66 -1.57
C ARG A 306 0.70 -17.95 -0.37
N THR A 307 0.85 -17.18 0.70
CA THR A 307 0.09 -17.34 1.94
C THR A 307 -1.39 -17.05 1.71
N ILE A 308 -1.72 -16.00 0.96
CA ILE A 308 -3.12 -15.67 0.60
C ILE A 308 -3.71 -16.77 -0.29
N ALA A 309 -2.99 -17.26 -1.30
CA ALA A 309 -3.47 -18.35 -2.15
C ALA A 309 -3.70 -19.65 -1.35
N LYS A 310 -2.83 -19.94 -0.37
CA LYS A 310 -2.97 -21.10 0.51
C LYS A 310 -4.21 -20.99 1.41
N ILE A 311 -4.42 -19.84 2.06
CA ILE A 311 -5.60 -19.59 2.91
C ILE A 311 -6.90 -19.56 2.08
N ALA A 312 -6.84 -19.02 0.85
CA ALA A 312 -7.98 -18.97 -0.07
C ALA A 312 -8.32 -20.33 -0.71
N GLY A 313 -7.49 -21.37 -0.50
CA GLY A 313 -7.69 -22.69 -1.09
C GLY A 313 -7.51 -22.73 -2.62
N ILE A 314 -6.65 -21.85 -3.15
CA ILE A 314 -6.41 -21.67 -4.58
C ILE A 314 -5.08 -22.37 -4.95
N PRO A 315 -4.95 -22.94 -6.17
CA PRO A 315 -3.69 -23.49 -6.66
C PRO A 315 -2.56 -22.45 -6.67
N LYS A 316 -1.32 -22.94 -6.59
CA LYS A 316 -0.11 -22.11 -6.54
C LYS A 316 -0.08 -21.08 -7.69
N PRO A 317 0.15 -19.79 -7.41
CA PRO A 317 0.26 -18.78 -8.45
C PRO A 317 1.47 -19.04 -9.36
N ALA A 318 1.23 -18.94 -10.68
CA ALA A 318 2.29 -18.96 -11.68
C ALA A 318 3.13 -17.67 -11.54
N GLY A 319 4.26 -17.75 -10.85
CA GLY A 319 5.21 -16.62 -10.73
C GLY A 319 5.86 -16.39 -9.37
N CYS A 320 5.67 -17.27 -8.37
CA CYS A 320 6.54 -17.26 -7.18
C CYS A 320 7.91 -17.84 -7.55
N ILE A 321 8.91 -16.96 -7.73
CA ILE A 321 10.33 -17.29 -7.81
C ILE A 321 10.88 -17.43 -6.39
#